data_AF-A0A8C0MT74-F1
#
_entry.id   AF-A0A8C0MT74-F1
#
_cell.length_a   1.000
_cell.length_b   1.000
_cell.length_c   1.000
_cell.angle_alpha   90.00
_cell.angle_beta   90.00
_cell.angle_gamma   90.00
#
_symmetry.space_group_name_H-M   'P 1'
#
loop_
_entity.id
_entity.type
_entity.pdbx_description
1 polymer ?
#
loop_
_entity_poly.entity_id
_entity_poly.type
_entity_poly.pdbx_seq_one_letter_code
_entity_poly.pdbx_strand_id
1 'polypeptide(L)'
;MNNQKAIATLLQECKQVLDQLLLEASDVSQEDKGEDQQYRASLPSELRTLIQEAKEMKWPFVPEKWQYKQAVGPEDKTNLQDVIGAGLQQLLASLKASILAGDCATAAAIVFLSDRFLYGLDVSGGLLRVAQALHRLRPATPMAPQLVIRQARICVNSGKLLKAEYILSSLISNNGATGTWLYRNESDKVLVQSVCIQIRGQILQKLGMWYEAAELIWTSIIGYLTLPQPDRKGISTSLGILADIFVSMSKKDYEKFKNNPQINLVIIKCQNHGAEWHHYKTASVFGDWCINLIPSPGVREHSVSPLKVT
;
A
#
# COMPACT_ATOMS: atom_id res chain seq x y z
N MET A 1 -19.86 -1.40 -15.41
CA MET A 1 -19.11 -1.95 -16.56
C MET A 1 -18.61 -0.89 -17.56
N ASN A 2 -19.37 0.16 -17.90
CA ASN A 2 -18.91 1.20 -18.85
C ASN A 2 -17.71 2.04 -18.35
N ASN A 3 -17.67 2.38 -17.06
CA ASN A 3 -16.62 3.24 -16.51
C ASN A 3 -15.24 2.54 -16.43
N GLN A 4 -15.20 1.26 -16.08
CA GLN A 4 -13.95 0.48 -16.00
C GLN A 4 -13.26 0.34 -17.37
N LYS A 5 -14.04 0.07 -18.42
CA LYS A 5 -13.53 0.00 -19.80
C LYS A 5 -13.00 1.37 -20.25
N ALA A 6 -13.73 2.45 -20.00
CA ALA A 6 -13.28 3.80 -20.33
C ALA A 6 -11.95 4.15 -19.64
N ILE A 7 -11.82 3.84 -18.34
CA ILE A 7 -10.57 4.04 -17.59
C ILE A 7 -9.43 3.20 -18.17
N ALA A 8 -9.69 1.92 -18.51
CA ALA A 8 -8.68 1.06 -19.12
C ALA A 8 -8.20 1.61 -20.47
N THR A 9 -9.11 2.14 -21.29
CA THR A 9 -8.77 2.82 -22.56
C THR A 9 -7.90 4.04 -22.30
N LEU A 10 -8.26 4.93 -21.37
CA LEU A 10 -7.45 6.10 -21.03
C LEU A 10 -6.03 5.73 -20.55
N LEU A 11 -5.90 4.69 -19.73
CA LEU A 11 -4.58 4.21 -19.27
C LEU A 11 -3.77 3.62 -20.44
N GLN A 12 -4.43 2.97 -21.39
CA GLN A 12 -3.78 2.47 -22.60
C GLN A 12 -3.31 3.61 -23.50
N GLU A 13 -4.11 4.66 -23.68
CA GLU A 13 -3.71 5.87 -24.40
C GLU A 13 -2.51 6.54 -23.74
N CYS A 14 -2.52 6.71 -22.41
CA CYS A 14 -1.38 7.27 -21.68
C CYS A 14 -0.10 6.47 -21.92
N LYS A 15 -0.19 5.14 -21.95
CA LYS A 15 0.95 4.27 -22.28
C LYS A 15 1.42 4.48 -23.73
N GLN A 16 0.51 4.58 -24.69
CA GLN A 16 0.84 4.79 -26.10
C GLN A 16 1.57 6.13 -26.30
N VAL A 17 1.08 7.20 -25.66
CA VAL A 17 1.77 8.50 -25.66
C VAL A 17 3.18 8.38 -25.09
N LEU A 18 3.37 7.67 -23.97
CA LEU A 18 4.70 7.44 -23.41
C LEU A 18 5.62 6.63 -24.33
N ASP A 19 5.09 5.61 -25.01
CA ASP A 19 5.87 4.82 -25.97
C ASP A 19 6.26 5.66 -27.20
N GLN A 20 5.43 6.63 -27.62
CA GLN A 20 5.75 7.57 -28.70
C GLN A 20 6.81 8.59 -28.26
N LEU A 21 6.67 9.17 -27.07
CA LEU A 21 7.66 10.10 -26.49
C LEU A 21 9.03 9.46 -26.25
N LEU A 22 9.09 8.13 -26.13
CA LEU A 22 10.35 7.38 -26.06
C LEU A 22 11.10 7.32 -27.40
N LEU A 23 10.37 7.45 -28.53
CA LEU A 23 10.92 7.37 -29.88
C LEU A 23 11.24 8.76 -30.47
N GLU A 24 10.50 9.78 -30.05
CA GLU A 24 10.64 11.15 -30.54
C GLU A 24 11.68 11.94 -29.74
N ALA A 25 12.39 12.86 -30.40
CA ALA A 25 13.24 13.82 -29.69
C ALA A 25 12.35 14.75 -28.85
N SER A 26 12.71 14.96 -27.59
CA SER A 26 11.92 15.73 -26.61
C SER A 26 11.71 17.19 -27.04
N ASP A 27 10.70 17.46 -27.86
CA ASP A 27 10.24 18.80 -28.19
C ASP A 27 8.85 19.02 -27.58
N VAL A 28 8.83 19.56 -26.36
CA VAL A 28 7.60 19.83 -25.62
C VAL A 28 7.07 21.20 -26.05
N SER A 29 5.89 21.25 -26.67
CA SER A 29 5.30 22.50 -27.13
C SER A 29 4.87 23.39 -25.95
N GLN A 30 4.73 24.70 -26.21
CA GLN A 30 4.17 25.62 -25.21
C GLN A 30 2.67 25.39 -24.98
N GLU A 31 1.97 24.85 -25.99
CA GLU A 31 0.56 24.47 -25.89
C GLU A 31 0.39 23.32 -24.89
N ASP A 32 1.23 22.28 -24.95
CA ASP A 32 1.20 21.16 -24.01
C ASP A 32 1.41 21.61 -22.55
N LYS A 33 2.29 22.60 -22.34
CA LYS A 33 2.53 23.19 -21.01
C LYS A 33 1.34 24.01 -20.52
N GLY A 34 0.69 24.76 -21.41
CA GLY A 34 -0.51 25.53 -21.07
C GLY A 34 -1.68 24.63 -20.72
N GLU A 35 -1.88 23.57 -21.49
CA GLU A 35 -2.95 22.60 -21.29
C GLU A 35 -2.78 21.81 -19.97
N ASP A 36 -1.57 21.36 -19.65
CA ASP A 36 -1.27 20.72 -18.36
C ASP A 36 -1.55 21.65 -17.16
N GLN A 37 -1.20 22.93 -17.25
CA GLN A 37 -1.52 23.90 -16.20
C GLN A 37 -3.03 24.09 -16.02
N GLN A 38 -3.79 24.16 -17.12
CA GLN A 38 -5.24 24.31 -17.08
C GLN A 38 -5.92 23.09 -16.44
N TYR A 39 -5.52 21.87 -16.85
CA TYR A 39 -6.03 20.64 -16.25
C TYR A 39 -5.72 20.57 -14.75
N ARG A 40 -4.50 20.91 -14.35
CA ARG A 40 -4.15 20.95 -12.91
C ARG A 40 -4.94 22.00 -12.15
N ALA A 41 -5.11 23.20 -12.70
CA ALA A 41 -5.84 24.29 -12.05
C ALA A 41 -7.32 23.96 -11.82
N SER A 42 -7.91 23.15 -12.72
CA SER A 42 -9.31 22.71 -12.61
C SER A 42 -9.55 21.65 -11.53
N LEU A 43 -8.50 21.02 -10.98
CA LEU A 43 -8.64 20.03 -9.93
C LEU A 43 -9.07 20.70 -8.60
N PRO A 44 -9.93 20.02 -7.81
CA PRO A 44 -10.22 20.41 -6.43
C PRO A 44 -8.94 20.71 -5.63
N SER A 45 -8.98 21.71 -4.76
CA SER A 45 -7.82 22.14 -3.95
C SER A 45 -7.21 20.99 -3.15
N GLU A 46 -8.04 20.10 -2.61
CA GLU A 46 -7.58 18.91 -1.88
C GLU A 46 -6.76 17.97 -2.78
N LEU A 47 -7.22 17.67 -4.00
CA LEU A 47 -6.48 16.82 -4.95
C LEU A 47 -5.18 17.48 -5.42
N ARG A 48 -5.17 18.80 -5.66
CA ARG A 48 -3.95 19.54 -5.99
C ARG A 48 -2.91 19.45 -4.88
N THR A 49 -3.35 19.59 -3.63
CA THR A 49 -2.48 19.47 -2.45
C THR A 49 -1.91 18.06 -2.36
N LEU A 50 -2.74 17.03 -2.51
CA LEU A 50 -2.30 15.63 -2.46
C LEU A 50 -1.31 15.27 -3.58
N ILE A 51 -1.51 15.79 -4.79
CA ILE A 51 -0.56 15.60 -5.90
C ILE A 51 0.79 16.23 -5.55
N GLN A 52 0.79 17.45 -4.99
CA GLN A 52 2.03 18.11 -4.60
C GLN A 52 2.75 17.34 -3.48
N GLU A 53 2.05 16.90 -2.45
CA GLU A 53 2.63 16.10 -1.37
C GLU A 53 3.17 14.74 -1.86
N ALA A 54 2.46 14.10 -2.80
CA ALA A 54 2.90 12.86 -3.43
C ALA A 54 4.17 13.08 -4.26
N LYS A 55 4.25 14.18 -5.01
CA LYS A 55 5.44 14.59 -5.78
C LYS A 55 6.64 14.87 -4.88
N GLU A 56 6.40 15.43 -3.70
CA GLU A 56 7.40 15.67 -2.66
C GLU A 56 7.78 14.41 -1.86
N MET A 57 7.24 13.23 -2.23
CA MET A 57 7.51 11.96 -1.55
C MET A 57 7.23 12.03 -0.04
N LYS A 58 6.17 12.75 0.36
CA LYS A 58 5.87 13.03 1.77
C LYS A 58 5.58 11.76 2.58
N TRP A 59 5.07 10.72 1.92
CA TRP A 59 4.70 9.44 2.53
C TRP A 59 4.80 8.29 1.51
N PRO A 60 5.19 7.07 1.92
CA PRO A 60 5.31 5.92 1.00
C PRO A 60 3.97 5.31 0.58
N PHE A 61 2.88 5.63 1.30
CA PHE A 61 1.50 5.25 1.01
C PHE A 61 0.58 6.44 1.21
N VAL A 62 -0.43 6.58 0.35
CA VAL A 62 -1.43 7.64 0.52
C VAL A 62 -2.19 7.41 1.84
N PRO A 63 -2.06 8.32 2.83
CA PRO A 63 -2.66 8.12 4.13
C PRO A 63 -4.15 8.44 4.10
N GLU A 64 -4.96 7.70 4.85
CA GLU A 64 -6.33 8.16 5.18
C GLU A 64 -6.27 9.19 6.31
N LYS A 65 -7.22 10.13 6.37
CA LYS A 65 -7.25 11.20 7.39
C LYS A 65 -7.29 10.66 8.84
N TRP A 66 -7.99 9.54 9.04
CA TRP A 66 -8.13 8.87 10.34
C TRP A 66 -6.97 7.90 10.66
N GLN A 67 -6.11 7.55 9.70
CA GLN A 67 -5.22 6.38 9.78
C GLN A 67 -4.26 6.40 10.97
N TYR A 68 -3.75 7.59 11.31
CA TYR A 68 -2.72 7.78 12.34
C TYR A 68 -3.18 8.63 13.53
N LYS A 69 -4.43 9.14 13.51
CA LYS A 69 -4.96 10.00 14.57
C LYS A 69 -5.48 9.18 15.74
N GLN A 70 -5.16 9.62 16.97
CA GLN A 70 -5.70 8.97 18.17
C GLN A 70 -7.18 9.28 18.40
N ALA A 71 -7.52 10.58 18.43
CA ALA A 71 -8.87 11.09 18.49
C ALA A 71 -9.34 11.45 17.08
N VAL A 72 -10.35 10.74 16.57
CA VAL A 72 -10.89 10.91 15.22
C VAL A 72 -12.11 11.82 15.27
N GLY A 73 -12.01 13.00 14.66
CA GLY A 73 -13.13 13.93 14.51
C GLY A 73 -14.08 13.54 13.36
N PRO A 74 -15.25 14.19 13.22
CA PRO A 74 -16.17 13.96 12.11
C PRO A 74 -15.51 14.16 10.73
N GLU A 75 -14.70 15.21 10.59
CA GLU A 75 -13.93 15.56 9.39
C GLU A 75 -12.92 14.47 8.97
N ASP A 76 -12.42 13.69 9.92
CA ASP A 76 -11.44 12.63 9.68
C ASP A 76 -12.05 11.33 9.17
N LYS A 77 -13.38 11.19 9.28
CA LYS A 77 -14.12 10.02 8.80
C LYS A 77 -14.36 10.05 7.29
N THR A 78 -14.01 11.15 6.62
CA THR A 78 -14.11 11.23 5.16
C THR A 78 -13.08 10.31 4.51
N ASN A 79 -13.53 9.41 3.64
CA ASN A 79 -12.67 8.46 2.95
C ASN A 79 -12.03 9.14 1.74
N LEU A 80 -10.70 9.08 1.63
CA LEU A 80 -10.01 9.70 0.52
C LEU A 80 -10.39 9.07 -0.83
N GLN A 81 -10.83 7.81 -0.81
CA GLN A 81 -11.34 7.14 -2.01
C GLN A 81 -12.59 7.80 -2.59
N ASP A 82 -13.42 8.47 -1.78
CA ASP A 82 -14.60 9.18 -2.29
C ASP A 82 -14.19 10.43 -3.07
N VAL A 83 -13.21 11.17 -2.54
CA VAL A 83 -12.64 12.37 -3.20
C VAL A 83 -11.92 11.98 -4.49
N ILE A 84 -11.08 10.94 -4.45
CA ILE A 84 -10.37 10.42 -5.63
C ILE A 84 -11.36 9.86 -6.65
N GLY A 85 -12.39 9.14 -6.20
CA GLY A 85 -13.42 8.57 -7.07
C GLY A 85 -14.23 9.63 -7.80
N ALA A 86 -14.63 10.69 -7.10
CA ALA A 86 -15.34 11.82 -7.70
C ALA A 86 -14.46 12.59 -8.70
N GLY A 87 -13.16 12.72 -8.43
CA GLY A 87 -12.20 13.42 -9.28
C GLY A 87 -11.48 12.56 -10.33
N LEU A 88 -11.78 11.26 -10.44
CA LEU A 88 -10.92 10.32 -11.18
C LEU A 88 -10.75 10.69 -12.66
N GLN A 89 -11.82 11.08 -13.35
CA GLN A 89 -11.76 11.44 -14.77
C GLN A 89 -10.83 12.66 -14.97
N GLN A 90 -10.94 13.67 -14.10
CA GLN A 90 -10.08 14.85 -14.15
C GLN A 90 -8.63 14.52 -13.80
N LEU A 91 -8.40 13.60 -12.86
CA LEU A 91 -7.06 13.11 -12.54
C LEU A 91 -6.42 12.39 -13.72
N LEU A 92 -7.16 11.54 -14.43
CA LEU A 92 -6.65 10.83 -15.61
C LEU A 92 -6.42 11.77 -16.81
N ALA A 93 -7.26 12.78 -16.99
CA ALA A 93 -7.02 13.84 -17.97
C ALA A 93 -5.74 14.63 -17.63
N SER A 94 -5.57 15.02 -16.37
CA SER A 94 -4.36 15.68 -15.88
C SER A 94 -3.12 14.78 -16.00
N LEU A 95 -3.25 13.46 -15.81
CA LEU A 95 -2.15 12.51 -16.04
C LEU A 95 -1.68 12.54 -17.49
N LYS A 96 -2.62 12.47 -18.44
CA LYS A 96 -2.31 12.52 -19.88
C LYS A 96 -1.64 13.85 -20.25
N ALA A 97 -2.18 14.98 -19.77
CA ALA A 97 -1.61 16.30 -20.01
C ALA A 97 -0.20 16.43 -19.41
N SER A 98 0.03 15.91 -18.20
CA SER A 98 1.37 15.92 -17.56
C SER A 98 2.39 15.06 -18.31
N ILE A 99 1.95 13.95 -18.92
CA ILE A 99 2.80 13.12 -19.78
C ILE A 99 3.22 13.91 -21.03
N LEU A 100 2.27 14.54 -21.72
CA LEU A 100 2.53 15.34 -22.92
C LEU A 100 3.44 16.54 -22.63
N ALA A 101 3.23 17.21 -21.50
CA ALA A 101 4.09 18.31 -21.04
C ALA A 101 5.48 17.84 -20.53
N GLY A 102 5.76 16.54 -20.53
CA GLY A 102 7.03 15.97 -20.07
C GLY A 102 7.26 16.02 -18.54
N ASP A 103 6.25 16.38 -17.74
CA ASP A 103 6.32 16.41 -16.28
C ASP A 103 6.07 15.03 -15.68
N CYS A 104 7.07 14.16 -15.85
CA CYS A 104 7.05 12.78 -15.36
C CYS A 104 6.84 12.69 -13.83
N ALA A 105 7.28 13.70 -13.08
CA ALA A 105 7.15 13.71 -11.62
C ALA A 105 5.69 13.90 -11.20
N THR A 106 4.97 14.83 -11.83
CA THR A 106 3.53 15.00 -11.58
C THR A 106 2.73 13.81 -12.10
N ALA A 107 3.08 13.27 -13.27
CA ALA A 107 2.46 12.05 -13.79
C ALA A 107 2.62 10.86 -12.79
N ALA A 108 3.82 10.66 -12.24
CA ALA A 108 4.07 9.63 -11.23
C ALA A 108 3.28 9.88 -9.92
N ALA A 109 3.14 11.14 -9.49
CA ALA A 109 2.34 11.50 -8.34
C ALA A 109 0.84 11.20 -8.54
N ILE A 110 0.28 11.48 -9.73
CA ILE A 110 -1.11 11.16 -10.06
C ILE A 110 -1.32 9.64 -10.13
N VAL A 111 -0.36 8.90 -10.70
CA VAL A 111 -0.37 7.44 -10.71
C VAL A 111 -0.37 6.88 -9.29
N PHE A 112 0.46 7.43 -8.40
CA PHE A 112 0.51 7.05 -7.00
C PHE A 112 -0.81 7.32 -6.26
N LEU A 113 -1.40 8.50 -6.45
CA LEU A 113 -2.66 8.88 -5.82
C LEU A 113 -3.83 7.98 -6.28
N SER A 114 -3.87 7.67 -7.58
CA SER A 114 -4.96 6.88 -8.19
C SER A 114 -4.85 5.38 -7.92
N ASP A 115 -3.69 4.88 -7.48
CA ASP A 115 -3.41 3.43 -7.37
C ASP A 115 -4.41 2.66 -6.50
N ARG A 116 -4.73 3.17 -5.31
CA ARG A 116 -5.62 2.45 -4.38
C ARG A 116 -7.03 2.32 -4.97
N PHE A 117 -7.54 3.38 -5.60
CA PHE A 117 -8.87 3.40 -6.20
C PHE A 117 -8.93 2.47 -7.41
N LEU A 118 -7.94 2.57 -8.29
CA LEU A 118 -7.84 1.77 -9.51
C LEU A 118 -7.59 0.27 -9.23
N TYR A 119 -7.02 -0.08 -8.07
CA TYR A 119 -6.99 -1.46 -7.60
C TYR A 119 -8.36 -2.00 -7.22
N GLY A 120 -9.20 -1.19 -6.58
CA GLY A 120 -10.59 -1.56 -6.30
C GLY A 120 -11.41 -1.79 -7.56
N LEU A 121 -11.03 -1.17 -8.67
CA LEU A 121 -11.64 -1.34 -9.99
C LEU A 121 -10.99 -2.43 -10.87
N ASP A 122 -10.02 -3.18 -10.34
CA ASP A 122 -9.28 -4.23 -11.07
C ASP A 122 -8.64 -3.74 -12.39
N VAL A 123 -8.11 -2.51 -12.40
CA VAL A 123 -7.40 -1.92 -13.56
C VAL A 123 -5.94 -1.54 -13.25
N SER A 124 -5.41 -1.98 -12.11
CA SER A 124 -4.01 -1.74 -11.74
C SER A 124 -2.99 -2.23 -12.76
N GLY A 125 -3.30 -3.27 -13.55
CA GLY A 125 -2.42 -3.73 -14.61
C GLY A 125 -2.19 -2.67 -15.71
N GLY A 126 -3.21 -1.88 -16.04
CA GLY A 126 -3.09 -0.74 -16.94
C GLY A 126 -2.22 0.36 -16.32
N LEU A 127 -2.52 0.72 -15.08
CA LEU A 127 -1.80 1.76 -14.33
C LEU A 127 -0.31 1.44 -14.16
N LEU A 128 0.03 0.20 -13.80
CA LEU A 128 1.43 -0.21 -13.64
C LEU A 128 2.21 -0.22 -14.96
N ARG A 129 1.55 -0.46 -16.10
CA ARG A 129 2.20 -0.31 -17.41
C ARG A 129 2.52 1.15 -17.71
N VAL A 130 1.65 2.09 -17.32
CA VAL A 130 1.94 3.54 -17.39
C VAL A 130 3.13 3.87 -16.48
N ALA A 131 3.14 3.40 -15.24
CA ALA A 131 4.27 3.59 -14.33
C ALA A 131 5.60 3.05 -14.93
N GLN A 132 5.58 1.83 -15.47
CA GLN A 132 6.76 1.24 -16.12
C GLN A 132 7.22 2.04 -17.35
N ALA A 133 6.30 2.58 -18.14
CA ALA A 133 6.64 3.44 -19.27
C ALA A 133 7.24 4.78 -18.83
N LEU A 134 6.69 5.41 -17.78
CA LEU A 134 7.27 6.61 -17.15
C LEU A 134 8.70 6.37 -16.65
N HIS A 135 8.94 5.25 -15.98
CA HIS A 135 10.27 4.89 -15.49
C HIS A 135 11.26 4.65 -16.65
N ARG A 136 10.81 4.05 -17.76
CA ARG A 136 11.65 3.89 -18.96
C ARG A 136 12.00 5.23 -19.61
N LEU A 137 11.03 6.16 -19.68
CA LEU A 137 11.24 7.50 -20.25
C LEU A 137 12.17 8.34 -19.39
N ARG A 138 11.97 8.34 -18.06
CA ARG A 138 12.84 9.03 -17.11
C ARG A 138 13.12 8.16 -15.90
N PRO A 139 14.23 7.40 -15.89
CA PRO A 139 14.60 6.49 -14.80
C PRO A 139 14.76 7.16 -13.44
N ALA A 140 15.10 8.46 -13.43
CA ALA A 140 15.22 9.26 -12.21
C ALA A 140 13.87 9.58 -11.54
N THR A 141 12.74 9.40 -12.24
CA THR A 141 11.40 9.69 -11.70
C THR A 141 11.11 8.77 -10.51
N PRO A 142 10.85 9.33 -9.32
CA PRO A 142 10.61 8.51 -8.13
C PRO A 142 9.26 7.79 -8.25
N MET A 143 9.28 6.49 -7.94
CA MET A 143 8.09 5.64 -7.92
C MET A 143 7.78 5.22 -6.48
N ALA A 144 6.56 5.50 -6.04
CA ALA A 144 6.15 5.22 -4.68
C ALA A 144 6.24 3.70 -4.35
N PRO A 145 6.70 3.32 -3.15
CA PRO A 145 6.70 1.93 -2.69
C PRO A 145 5.32 1.26 -2.80
N GLN A 146 4.24 2.03 -2.62
CA GLN A 146 2.86 1.54 -2.83
C GLN A 146 2.65 0.91 -4.22
N LEU A 147 3.22 1.49 -5.29
CA LEU A 147 3.09 0.98 -6.66
C LEU A 147 3.92 -0.30 -6.87
N VAL A 148 5.09 -0.40 -6.24
CA VAL A 148 5.92 -1.60 -6.27
C VAL A 148 5.21 -2.75 -5.54
N ILE A 149 4.63 -2.45 -4.38
CA ILE A 149 3.81 -3.39 -3.61
C ILE A 149 2.54 -3.76 -4.37
N ARG A 150 1.93 -2.84 -5.13
CA ARG A 150 0.82 -3.15 -6.03
C ARG A 150 1.21 -4.22 -7.04
N GLN A 151 2.39 -4.10 -7.64
CA GLN A 151 2.88 -5.12 -8.57
C GLN A 151 3.02 -6.49 -7.89
N ALA A 152 3.49 -6.54 -6.64
CA ALA A 152 3.52 -7.77 -5.87
C ALA A 152 2.12 -8.34 -5.64
N ARG A 153 1.14 -7.53 -5.22
CA ARG A 153 -0.25 -7.98 -5.01
C ARG A 153 -0.88 -8.58 -6.28
N ILE A 154 -0.66 -7.98 -7.45
CA ILE A 154 -1.14 -8.55 -8.73
C ILE A 154 -0.45 -9.88 -9.04
N CYS A 155 0.85 -10.01 -8.74
CA CYS A 155 1.56 -11.28 -8.90
C CYS A 155 0.97 -12.35 -7.98
N VAL A 156 0.67 -12.02 -6.72
CA VAL A 156 -0.02 -12.93 -5.78
C VAL A 156 -1.38 -13.36 -6.32
N ASN A 157 -2.20 -12.41 -6.79
CA ASN A 157 -3.54 -12.70 -7.31
C ASN A 157 -3.52 -13.57 -8.58
N SER A 158 -2.46 -13.46 -9.39
CA SER A 158 -2.27 -14.26 -10.61
C SER A 158 -1.48 -15.56 -10.39
N GLY A 159 -1.21 -15.95 -9.15
CA GLY A 159 -0.48 -17.18 -8.81
C GLY A 159 1.03 -17.11 -9.05
N LYS A 160 1.58 -15.95 -9.42
CA LYS A 160 3.02 -15.72 -9.63
C LYS A 160 3.74 -15.46 -8.31
N LEU A 161 3.65 -16.42 -7.39
CA LEU A 161 4.08 -16.27 -6.00
C LEU A 161 5.58 -15.95 -5.86
N LEU A 162 6.44 -16.66 -6.61
CA LEU A 162 7.89 -16.41 -6.57
C LEU A 162 8.25 -14.99 -7.01
N LYS A 163 7.56 -14.46 -8.03
CA LYS A 163 7.77 -13.09 -8.50
C LYS A 163 7.31 -12.07 -7.46
N ALA A 164 6.17 -12.32 -6.81
CA ALA A 164 5.72 -11.47 -5.70
C ALA A 164 6.73 -11.50 -4.56
N GLU A 165 7.19 -12.69 -4.18
CA GLU A 165 8.14 -12.89 -3.09
C GLU A 165 9.47 -12.18 -3.35
N TYR A 166 9.99 -12.21 -4.58
CA TYR A 166 11.20 -11.47 -4.95
C TYR A 166 11.06 -9.96 -4.69
N ILE A 167 9.93 -9.36 -5.11
CA ILE A 167 9.65 -7.94 -4.90
C ILE A 167 9.58 -7.62 -3.40
N LEU A 168 8.82 -8.40 -2.64
CA LEU A 168 8.64 -8.21 -1.20
C LEU A 168 9.96 -8.43 -0.43
N SER A 169 10.74 -9.43 -0.81
CA SER A 169 12.06 -9.73 -0.22
C SER A 169 13.04 -8.60 -0.41
N SER A 170 13.07 -8.02 -1.62
CA SER A 170 13.94 -6.88 -1.93
C SER A 170 13.59 -5.69 -1.02
N LEU A 171 12.31 -5.35 -0.91
CA LEU A 171 11.87 -4.26 -0.03
C LEU A 171 12.15 -4.55 1.44
N ILE A 172 11.99 -5.79 1.91
CA ILE A 172 12.23 -6.14 3.32
C ILE A 172 13.73 -6.09 3.64
N SER A 173 14.56 -6.76 2.85
CA SER A 173 16.00 -6.89 3.09
C SER A 173 16.77 -5.58 2.85
N ASN A 174 16.25 -4.69 2.02
CA ASN A 174 16.88 -3.43 1.66
C ASN A 174 16.24 -2.20 2.34
N ASN A 175 15.69 -2.37 3.55
CA ASN A 175 15.11 -1.28 4.35
C ASN A 175 14.08 -0.42 3.59
N GLY A 176 13.22 -1.06 2.80
CA GLY A 176 12.19 -0.41 1.98
C GLY A 176 12.71 0.30 0.73
N ALA A 177 14.02 0.37 0.50
CA ALA A 177 14.60 1.14 -0.60
C ALA A 177 14.09 0.65 -1.97
N THR A 178 13.65 1.59 -2.81
CA THR A 178 13.16 1.32 -4.16
C THR A 178 13.41 2.49 -5.09
N GLY A 179 14.09 2.24 -6.22
CA GLY A 179 14.40 3.26 -7.21
C GLY A 179 15.04 4.51 -6.60
N THR A 180 14.54 5.68 -6.98
CA THR A 180 14.97 6.99 -6.47
C THR A 180 14.04 7.55 -5.38
N TRP A 181 13.19 6.71 -4.77
CA TRP A 181 12.28 7.16 -3.72
C TRP A 181 13.03 7.55 -2.45
N LEU A 182 12.78 8.75 -1.94
CA LEU A 182 13.38 9.25 -0.71
C LEU A 182 12.36 9.23 0.43
N TYR A 183 12.73 8.55 1.51
CA TYR A 183 11.94 8.52 2.73
C TYR A 183 12.18 9.78 3.56
N ARG A 184 11.10 10.37 4.08
CA ARG A 184 11.17 11.52 5.00
C ARG A 184 11.57 11.10 6.41
N ASN A 185 11.12 9.93 6.84
CA ASN A 185 11.41 9.38 8.17
C ASN A 185 11.83 7.91 8.06
N GLU A 186 12.66 7.44 9.01
CA GLU A 186 13.01 6.01 9.09
C GLU A 186 11.80 5.12 9.41
N SER A 187 10.80 5.65 10.13
CA SER A 187 9.56 4.94 10.42
C SER A 187 8.77 4.57 9.16
N ASP A 188 8.88 5.35 8.08
CA ASP A 188 8.21 5.06 6.82
C ASP A 188 8.77 3.80 6.15
N LYS A 189 10.07 3.51 6.36
CA LYS A 189 10.69 2.25 5.90
C LYS A 189 10.13 1.07 6.67
N VAL A 190 10.01 1.19 8.00
CA VAL A 190 9.36 0.18 8.86
C VAL A 190 7.92 -0.07 8.42
N LEU A 191 7.17 0.98 8.08
CA LEU A 191 5.83 0.86 7.53
C LEU A 191 5.81 0.04 6.22
N VAL A 192 6.72 0.35 5.26
CA VAL A 192 6.83 -0.42 4.01
C VAL A 192 7.15 -1.89 4.28
N GLN A 193 8.11 -2.16 5.16
CA GLN A 193 8.48 -3.53 5.56
C GLN A 193 7.29 -4.27 6.21
N SER A 194 6.54 -3.60 7.09
CA SER A 194 5.35 -4.16 7.76
C SER A 194 4.29 -4.57 6.75
N VAL A 195 4.01 -3.73 5.74
CA VAL A 195 3.09 -4.06 4.64
C VAL A 195 3.61 -5.24 3.82
N CYS A 196 4.92 -5.31 3.55
CA CYS A 196 5.49 -6.41 2.79
C CYS A 196 5.41 -7.74 3.55
N ILE A 197 5.69 -7.73 4.86
CA ILE A 197 5.58 -8.88 5.75
C ILE A 197 4.13 -9.35 5.84
N GLN A 198 3.17 -8.43 5.93
CA GLN A 198 1.75 -8.75 5.90
C GLN A 198 1.40 -9.53 4.61
N ILE A 199 1.84 -9.05 3.45
CA ILE A 199 1.57 -9.71 2.16
C ILE A 199 2.26 -11.08 2.08
N ARG A 200 3.48 -11.22 2.60
CA ARG A 200 4.13 -12.55 2.72
C ARG A 200 3.28 -13.51 3.57
N GLY A 201 2.70 -13.03 4.66
CA GLY A 201 1.72 -13.79 5.44
C GLY A 201 0.52 -14.25 4.59
N GLN A 202 0.01 -13.38 3.72
CA GLN A 202 -1.06 -13.75 2.77
C GLN A 202 -0.61 -14.77 1.71
N ILE A 203 0.67 -14.75 1.28
CA ILE A 203 1.23 -15.77 0.39
C ILE A 203 1.25 -17.13 1.11
N LEU A 204 1.76 -17.19 2.34
CA LEU A 204 1.77 -18.43 3.14
C LEU A 204 0.37 -18.94 3.46
N GLN A 205 -0.57 -18.03 3.73
CA GLN A 205 -2.00 -18.36 3.88
C GLN A 205 -2.54 -19.06 2.63
N LYS A 206 -2.23 -18.54 1.42
CA LYS A 206 -2.64 -19.17 0.15
C LYS A 206 -2.00 -20.55 -0.08
N LEU A 207 -0.83 -20.80 0.50
CA LEU A 207 -0.13 -22.08 0.44
C LEU A 207 -0.60 -23.07 1.52
N GLY A 208 -1.50 -22.67 2.42
CA GLY A 208 -1.96 -23.51 3.54
C GLY A 208 -0.94 -23.65 4.68
N MET A 209 0.11 -22.82 4.70
CA MET A 209 1.11 -22.78 5.76
C MET A 209 0.59 -21.89 6.90
N TRP A 210 -0.43 -22.37 7.61
CA TRP A 210 -1.23 -21.55 8.52
C TRP A 210 -0.41 -20.99 9.69
N TYR A 211 0.46 -21.79 10.30
CA TYR A 211 1.23 -21.39 11.47
C TYR A 211 2.22 -20.27 11.12
N GLU A 212 3.01 -20.47 10.07
CA GLU A 212 4.00 -19.52 9.58
C GLU A 212 3.33 -18.25 9.03
N ALA A 213 2.16 -18.40 8.38
CA ALA A 213 1.35 -17.27 7.97
C ALA A 213 0.94 -16.41 9.18
N ALA A 214 0.47 -17.03 10.26
CA ALA A 214 0.09 -16.33 11.48
C ALA A 214 1.29 -15.61 12.13
N GLU A 215 2.48 -16.21 12.13
CA GLU A 215 3.70 -15.59 12.65
C GLU A 215 4.10 -14.34 11.85
N LEU A 216 4.00 -14.39 10.52
CA LEU A 216 4.26 -13.22 9.68
C LEU A 216 3.21 -12.12 9.89
N ILE A 217 1.93 -12.48 9.99
CA ILE A 217 0.88 -11.48 10.25
C ILE A 217 1.08 -10.85 11.63
N TRP A 218 1.45 -11.62 12.66
CA TRP A 218 1.83 -11.08 13.96
C TRP A 218 3.02 -10.12 13.87
N THR A 219 4.06 -10.51 13.14
CA THR A 219 5.25 -9.67 12.90
C THR A 219 4.86 -8.34 12.23
N SER A 220 3.93 -8.36 11.26
CA SER A 220 3.43 -7.11 10.67
C SER A 220 2.65 -6.24 11.66
N ILE A 221 1.86 -6.83 12.56
CA ILE A 221 1.13 -6.10 13.60
C ILE A 221 2.11 -5.37 14.52
N ILE A 222 3.17 -6.05 14.97
CA ILE A 222 4.23 -5.43 15.76
C ILE A 222 4.88 -4.28 14.99
N GLY A 223 5.22 -4.49 13.71
CA GLY A 223 5.77 -3.44 12.86
C GLY A 223 4.87 -2.19 12.80
N TYR A 224 3.57 -2.36 12.59
CA TYR A 224 2.61 -1.24 12.61
C TYR A 224 2.48 -0.55 13.97
N LEU A 225 2.62 -1.28 15.07
CA LEU A 225 2.55 -0.73 16.43
C LEU A 225 3.81 0.04 16.84
N THR A 226 4.96 -0.30 16.26
CA THR A 226 6.24 0.37 16.54
C THR A 226 6.41 1.73 15.85
N LEU A 227 5.48 2.09 14.95
CA LEU A 227 5.50 3.40 14.30
C LEU A 227 5.22 4.51 15.33
N PRO A 228 5.78 5.73 15.15
CA PRO A 228 5.51 6.86 16.04
C PRO A 228 4.01 7.13 16.22
N GLN A 229 3.24 6.94 15.15
CA GLN A 229 1.79 6.86 15.18
C GLN A 229 1.40 5.50 14.59
N PRO A 230 0.80 4.59 15.37
CA PRO A 230 0.46 3.25 14.89
C PRO A 230 -0.46 3.27 13.66
N ASP A 231 -0.17 2.41 12.68
CA ASP A 231 -1.02 2.29 11.48
C ASP A 231 -2.29 1.49 11.79
N ARG A 232 -3.36 2.20 12.13
CA ARG A 232 -4.65 1.58 12.47
C ARG A 232 -5.23 0.76 11.32
N LYS A 233 -5.02 1.21 10.08
CA LYS A 233 -5.50 0.51 8.88
C LYS A 233 -4.73 -0.79 8.67
N GLY A 234 -3.41 -0.74 8.79
CA GLY A 234 -2.53 -1.90 8.71
C GLY A 234 -2.84 -2.94 9.80
N ILE A 235 -3.00 -2.49 11.04
CA ILE A 235 -3.35 -3.35 12.19
C ILE A 235 -4.70 -4.01 11.97
N SER A 236 -5.74 -3.24 11.64
CA SER A 236 -7.09 -3.76 11.42
C SER A 236 -7.12 -4.80 10.30
N THR A 237 -6.44 -4.52 9.17
CA THR A 237 -6.33 -5.48 8.05
C THR A 237 -5.62 -6.75 8.47
N SER A 238 -4.53 -6.65 9.24
CA SER A 238 -3.75 -7.79 9.72
C SER A 238 -4.54 -8.66 10.68
N LEU A 239 -5.31 -8.05 11.59
CA LEU A 239 -6.17 -8.78 12.52
C LEU A 239 -7.27 -9.55 11.78
N GLY A 240 -7.87 -8.95 10.74
CA GLY A 240 -8.83 -9.66 9.88
C GLY A 240 -8.21 -10.88 9.20
N ILE A 241 -7.01 -10.73 8.62
CA ILE A 241 -6.28 -11.86 8.00
C ILE A 241 -5.93 -12.92 9.06
N LEU A 242 -5.51 -12.51 10.25
CA LEU A 242 -5.17 -13.43 11.34
C LEU A 242 -6.39 -14.24 11.80
N ALA A 243 -7.55 -13.60 11.90
CA ALA A 243 -8.81 -14.28 12.22
C ALA A 243 -9.16 -15.34 11.17
N ASP A 244 -9.03 -15.02 9.88
CA ASP A 244 -9.23 -15.99 8.80
C ASP A 244 -8.22 -17.16 8.88
N ILE A 245 -6.96 -16.87 9.21
CA ILE A 245 -5.94 -17.92 9.43
C ILE A 245 -6.34 -18.82 10.60
N PHE A 246 -6.79 -18.28 11.74
CA PHE A 246 -7.19 -19.09 12.91
C PHE A 246 -8.39 -19.99 12.64
N VAL A 247 -9.33 -19.55 11.80
CA VAL A 247 -10.44 -20.39 11.35
C VAL A 247 -9.95 -21.59 10.52
N SER A 248 -8.93 -21.40 9.68
CA SER A 248 -8.37 -22.46 8.82
C SER A 248 -7.30 -23.32 9.49
N MET A 249 -6.67 -22.82 10.55
CA MET A 249 -5.59 -23.48 11.27
C MET A 249 -6.10 -24.69 12.06
N SER A 250 -5.28 -25.75 12.15
CA SER A 250 -5.60 -26.89 13.02
C SER A 250 -5.57 -26.50 14.50
N LYS A 251 -6.33 -27.22 15.35
CA LYS A 251 -6.28 -26.99 16.81
C LYS A 251 -4.86 -27.12 17.36
N LYS A 252 -4.08 -28.08 16.85
CA LYS A 252 -2.69 -28.30 17.26
C LYS A 252 -1.81 -27.08 16.96
N ASP A 253 -1.92 -26.53 15.77
CA ASP A 253 -1.12 -25.37 15.35
C ASP A 253 -1.57 -24.11 16.11
N TYR A 254 -2.88 -23.97 16.37
CA TYR A 254 -3.41 -22.86 17.17
C TYR A 254 -2.90 -22.91 18.61
N GLU A 255 -2.91 -24.08 19.25
CA GLU A 255 -2.34 -24.22 20.60
C GLU A 255 -0.82 -23.97 20.60
N LYS A 256 -0.09 -24.43 19.57
CA LYS A 256 1.34 -24.09 19.41
C LYS A 256 1.54 -22.58 19.29
N PHE A 257 0.68 -21.89 18.54
CA PHE A 257 0.76 -20.44 18.33
C PHE A 257 0.43 -19.67 19.62
N LYS A 258 -0.65 -20.06 20.30
CA LYS A 258 -1.11 -19.49 21.58
C LYS A 258 -0.07 -19.63 22.69
N ASN A 259 0.66 -20.75 22.71
CA ASN A 259 1.68 -21.02 23.73
C ASN A 259 3.06 -20.40 23.40
N ASN A 260 3.22 -19.70 22.28
CA ASN A 260 4.47 -19.03 21.96
C ASN A 260 4.65 -17.77 22.82
N PRO A 261 5.68 -17.69 23.70
CA PRO A 261 5.87 -16.57 24.62
C PRO A 261 6.19 -15.24 23.92
N GLN A 262 6.66 -15.28 22.67
CA GLN A 262 6.95 -14.09 21.86
C GLN A 262 5.68 -13.47 21.26
N ILE A 263 4.53 -14.12 21.41
CA ILE A 263 3.24 -13.67 20.87
C ILE A 263 2.38 -13.17 22.02
N ASN A 264 2.36 -11.86 22.21
CA ASN A 264 1.60 -11.21 23.29
C ASN A 264 0.28 -10.60 22.79
N LEU A 265 -0.60 -11.45 22.28
CA LEU A 265 -1.98 -11.08 21.96
C LEU A 265 -2.90 -11.51 23.10
N VAL A 266 -3.36 -10.54 23.90
CA VAL A 266 -4.30 -10.75 25.02
C VAL A 266 -5.53 -11.53 24.57
N ILE A 267 -6.04 -11.24 23.36
CA ILE A 267 -7.24 -11.86 22.80
C ILE A 267 -7.05 -13.37 22.58
N ILE A 268 -5.87 -13.81 22.14
CA ILE A 268 -5.57 -15.23 21.91
C ILE A 268 -5.47 -15.99 23.24
N LYS A 269 -4.95 -15.34 24.29
CA LYS A 269 -4.86 -15.95 25.62
C LYS A 269 -6.25 -16.21 26.22
N CYS A 270 -7.23 -15.39 25.89
CA CYS A 270 -8.60 -15.47 26.42
C CYS A 270 -9.57 -16.34 25.60
N GLN A 271 -9.19 -16.82 24.40
CA GLN A 271 -10.11 -17.50 23.49
C GLN A 271 -9.72 -18.96 23.18
N ASN A 272 -10.75 -19.77 22.90
CA ASN A 272 -10.61 -21.16 22.46
C ASN A 272 -10.65 -21.25 20.93
N HIS A 273 -10.09 -22.33 20.36
CA HIS A 273 -10.08 -22.55 18.92
C HIS A 273 -11.50 -22.73 18.35
N GLY A 274 -11.79 -22.16 17.18
CA GLY A 274 -13.03 -22.43 16.43
C GLY A 274 -13.94 -21.23 16.19
N ALA A 275 -15.25 -21.44 16.32
CA ALA A 275 -16.31 -20.59 15.77
C ALA A 275 -16.38 -19.15 16.32
N GLU A 276 -15.72 -18.89 17.44
CA GLU A 276 -15.64 -17.55 18.06
C GLU A 276 -14.90 -16.55 17.16
N TRP A 277 -13.94 -17.01 16.33
CA TRP A 277 -13.21 -16.16 15.39
C TRP A 277 -14.06 -15.66 14.21
N HIS A 278 -15.22 -16.26 13.93
CA HIS A 278 -16.11 -15.78 12.87
C HIS A 278 -16.73 -14.41 13.17
N HIS A 279 -16.96 -14.09 14.45
CA HIS A 279 -17.48 -12.79 14.87
C HIS A 279 -16.49 -11.64 14.65
N TYR A 280 -15.21 -11.99 14.51
CA TYR A 280 -14.11 -11.05 14.36
C TYR A 280 -13.71 -10.80 12.90
N LYS A 281 -14.43 -11.40 11.95
CA LYS A 281 -14.23 -11.17 10.50
C LYS A 281 -14.60 -9.76 10.06
N THR A 282 -15.46 -9.07 10.81
CA THR A 282 -15.77 -7.66 10.57
C THR A 282 -14.77 -6.77 11.31
N ALA A 283 -13.79 -6.28 10.57
CA ALA A 283 -12.80 -5.30 11.00
C ALA A 283 -13.38 -4.06 11.73
N SER A 284 -14.68 -3.77 11.54
CA SER A 284 -15.39 -2.67 12.22
C SER A 284 -15.55 -2.88 13.72
N VAL A 285 -15.55 -4.12 14.23
CA VAL A 285 -15.63 -4.39 15.68
C VAL A 285 -14.25 -4.27 16.32
N PHE A 286 -13.18 -4.47 15.56
CA PHE A 286 -11.81 -4.47 16.07
C PHE A 286 -11.16 -3.08 16.08
N GLY A 287 -11.50 -2.20 15.14
CA GLY A 287 -10.96 -0.83 15.06
C GLY A 287 -11.27 0.03 16.29
N ASP A 288 -12.48 -0.10 16.85
CA ASP A 288 -12.91 0.66 18.03
C ASP A 288 -12.50 0.00 19.36
N TRP A 289 -12.17 -1.30 19.36
CA TRP A 289 -11.87 -2.07 20.58
C TRP A 289 -10.37 -2.27 20.85
N CYS A 290 -9.52 -2.36 19.81
CA CYS A 290 -8.10 -2.73 19.98
C CYS A 290 -7.16 -1.61 20.44
N ILE A 291 -7.58 -0.34 20.40
CA ILE A 291 -6.74 0.77 20.86
C ILE A 291 -6.48 0.69 22.38
N ASN A 292 -7.31 -0.05 23.12
CA ASN A 292 -7.23 -0.13 24.59
C ASN A 292 -6.62 -1.44 25.14
N LEU A 293 -6.17 -2.38 24.31
CA LEU A 293 -5.80 -3.75 24.77
C LEU A 293 -4.38 -4.21 24.40
N ILE A 294 -3.56 -3.33 23.84
CA ILE A 294 -2.14 -3.60 23.62
C ILE A 294 -1.35 -2.73 24.60
N PRO A 295 -0.73 -3.30 25.65
CA PRO A 295 0.09 -2.52 26.56
C PRO A 295 1.23 -1.89 25.76
N SER A 296 1.45 -0.59 25.95
CA SER A 296 2.61 0.11 25.40
C SER A 296 3.88 -0.68 25.76
N PRO A 297 4.77 -0.99 24.79
CA PRO A 297 6.03 -1.63 25.14
C PRO A 297 6.84 -0.66 25.97
N GLY A 298 6.96 -0.96 27.27
CA GLY A 298 7.95 -0.33 28.13
C GLY A 298 9.32 -0.55 27.50
N VAL A 299 10.03 0.55 27.25
CA VAL A 299 11.38 0.58 26.69
C VAL A 299 12.26 -0.44 27.43
N ARG A 300 12.64 -1.52 26.75
CA ARG A 300 13.86 -2.26 27.05
C ARG A 300 14.64 -2.36 25.76
N GLU A 301 15.75 -1.65 25.72
CA GLU A 301 16.80 -1.83 24.72
C GLU A 301 17.25 -3.29 24.76
N HIS A 302 16.87 -4.06 23.75
CA HIS A 302 17.53 -5.32 23.44
C HIS A 302 18.03 -5.24 22.01
N SER A 303 19.35 -5.10 21.91
CA SER A 303 20.14 -5.21 20.69
C SER A 303 19.78 -6.48 19.93
N VAL A 304 19.13 -6.32 18.77
CA VAL A 304 18.90 -7.41 17.83
C VAL A 304 20.23 -7.73 17.14
N SER A 305 20.82 -8.87 17.47
CA SER A 305 21.96 -9.40 16.73
C SER A 305 21.47 -10.02 15.41
N PRO A 306 22.20 -9.83 14.29
CA PRO A 306 21.78 -10.34 12.99
C PRO A 306 21.86 -11.87 12.94
N LEU A 307 20.76 -12.50 12.51
CA LEU A 307 20.71 -13.91 12.15
C LEU A 307 21.75 -14.18 11.05
N LYS A 308 22.77 -14.97 11.40
CA LYS A 308 23.69 -15.57 10.42
C LYS A 308 22.92 -16.60 9.61
N VAL A 309 22.89 -16.40 8.30
CA VAL A 309 22.47 -17.40 7.32
C VAL A 309 23.66 -18.33 7.10
N THR A 310 23.47 -19.62 7.38
CA THR A 310 24.27 -20.73 6.84
C THR A 310 23.52 -21.35 5.68
#